data_AF-A0A536LZ12-F1
#
_entry.id   AF-A0A536LZ12-F1
#
_cell.length_a   1.000
_cell.length_b   1.000
_cell.length_c   1.000
_cell.angle_alpha   90.00
_cell.angle_beta   90.00
_cell.angle_gamma   90.00
#
_symmetry.space_group_name_H-M   'P 1'
#
loop_
_entity.id
_entity.type
_entity.pdbx_description
1 polymer ?
#
loop_
_entity_poly.entity_id
_entity_poly.type
_entity_poly.pdbx_seq_one_letter_code
_entity_poly.pdbx_strand_id
1 'polypeptide(L)' 'MKLELEAEEARELLVLIVDRLIDEAGLSDADRASLRRWRSEGMRAGSDGMKELTARINADIDRALKSKEKSAIMKPDWR' A
#
# COMPACT_ATOMS: atom_id res chain seq x y z
N MET A 1 13.71 -8.93 -11.64
CA MET A 1 13.03 -7.67 -12.05
C MET A 1 12.83 -6.83 -10.79
N LYS A 2 13.23 -5.55 -10.79
CA LYS A 2 13.05 -4.69 -9.60
C LYS A 2 11.73 -3.92 -9.77
N LEU A 3 10.76 -4.19 -8.91
CA LEU A 3 9.51 -3.43 -8.82
C LEU A 3 9.55 -2.64 -7.51
N GLU A 4 9.44 -1.33 -7.61
CA GLU A 4 9.47 -0.41 -6.48
C GLU A 4 8.48 0.71 -6.79
N LEU A 5 7.55 0.97 -5.88
CA LEU A 5 6.62 2.08 -5.99
C LEU A 5 7.30 3.38 -5.57
N GLU A 6 7.10 4.42 -6.36
CA GLU A 6 7.43 5.78 -5.99
C GLU A 6 6.47 6.29 -4.90
N ALA A 7 6.87 7.36 -4.21
CA ALA A 7 6.10 7.92 -3.10
C ALA A 7 4.69 8.35 -3.51
N GLU A 8 4.52 8.86 -4.74
CA GLU A 8 3.20 9.25 -5.24
C GLU A 8 2.34 8.03 -5.59
N GLU A 9 2.91 7.00 -6.21
CA GLU A 9 2.20 5.75 -6.52
C GLU A 9 1.72 5.05 -5.24
N ALA A 10 2.57 5.00 -4.20
CA ALA A 10 2.21 4.47 -2.89
C ALA A 10 1.09 5.30 -2.23
N ARG A 11 1.10 6.62 -2.42
CA ARG A 11 0.05 7.51 -1.92
C ARG A 11 -1.26 7.31 -2.67
N GLU A 12 -1.24 7.17 -3.98
CA GLU A 12 -2.43 6.89 -4.78
C GLU A 12 -3.10 5.58 -4.34
N LEU A 13 -2.30 4.54 -4.11
CA LEU A 13 -2.80 3.27 -3.58
C LEU A 13 -3.48 3.44 -2.21
N LEU A 14 -2.85 4.19 -1.30
CA LEU A 14 -3.46 4.51 0.00
C LEU A 14 -4.80 5.25 -0.18
N VAL A 15 -4.85 6.26 -1.05
CA VAL A 15 -6.05 7.08 -1.29
C VAL A 15 -7.19 6.19 -1.77
N LEU A 16 -6.95 5.30 -2.72
CA LEU A 16 -7.97 4.37 -3.23
C LEU A 16 -8.54 3.47 -2.13
N ILE A 17 -7.69 2.95 -1.25
CA ILE A 17 -8.12 2.09 -0.14
C ILE A 17 -8.93 2.88 0.89
N VAL A 18 -8.43 4.06 1.27
CA VAL A 18 -9.07 4.90 2.28
C VAL A 18 -10.42 5.44 1.80
N ASP A 19 -10.53 5.81 0.52
CA ASP A 19 -11.79 6.31 -0.03
C ASP A 19 -12.86 5.21 -0.05
N ARG A 20 -12.48 3.99 -0.47
CA ARG A 20 -13.38 2.84 -0.39
C ARG A 20 -13.81 2.55 1.05
N LEU A 21 -12.90 2.63 2.01
CA LEU A 21 -13.21 2.45 3.43
C LEU A 21 -14.20 3.52 3.93
N ILE A 22 -13.96 4.79 3.62
CA ILE A 22 -14.82 5.91 4.03
C ILE A 22 -16.26 5.73 3.52
N ASP A 23 -16.40 5.20 2.31
CA ASP A 23 -17.70 5.04 1.67
C ASP A 23 -18.44 3.78 2.17
N GLU A 24 -17.73 2.69 2.44
CA GLU A 24 -18.34 1.37 2.72
C GLU A 24 -18.42 1.00 4.20
N ALA A 25 -17.60 1.59 5.07
CA ALA A 25 -17.48 1.14 6.47
C ALA A 25 -18.61 1.63 7.40
N GLY A 26 -19.65 2.28 6.89
CA GLY A 26 -20.79 2.75 7.69
C GLY A 26 -20.41 3.77 8.77
N LEU A 27 -19.32 4.51 8.56
CA LEU A 27 -18.79 5.48 9.52
C LEU A 27 -19.74 6.67 9.72
N SER A 28 -19.70 7.24 10.93
CA SER A 28 -20.34 8.51 11.23
C SER A 28 -19.74 9.65 10.40
N ASP A 29 -20.49 10.74 10.17
CA ASP A 29 -19.98 11.89 9.41
C ASP A 29 -18.73 12.52 10.06
N ALA A 30 -18.66 12.51 11.39
CA ALA A 30 -17.51 13.01 12.14
C ALA A 30 -16.25 12.16 11.90
N ASP A 31 -16.39 10.84 11.87
CA ASP A 31 -15.29 9.91 11.62
C ASP A 31 -14.82 10.00 10.17
N ARG A 32 -15.75 10.07 9.21
CA ARG A 32 -15.42 10.30 7.78
C ARG A 32 -14.65 11.60 7.60
N ALA A 33 -15.10 12.69 8.22
CA ALA A 33 -14.42 13.97 8.16
C ALA A 33 -13.01 13.90 8.77
N SER A 34 -12.85 13.17 9.88
CA SER A 34 -11.56 12.98 10.54
C SER A 34 -10.58 12.17 9.68
N LEU A 35 -11.03 11.09 9.03
CA LEU A 35 -10.22 10.33 8.08
C LEU A 35 -9.83 11.14 6.85
N ARG A 36 -10.76 11.92 6.29
CA ARG A 36 -10.46 12.79 5.15
C ARG A 36 -9.39 13.83 5.49
N ARG A 37 -9.45 14.44 6.68
CA ARG A 37 -8.42 15.36 7.16
C ARG A 37 -7.08 14.67 7.36
N TRP A 38 -7.05 13.54 8.07
CA TRP A 38 -5.84 12.75 8.27
C TRP A 38 -5.16 12.37 6.96
N ARG A 39 -5.93 11.88 5.98
CA ARG A 39 -5.44 11.54 4.64
C ARG A 39 -4.85 12.77 3.93
N SER A 40 -5.51 13.92 4.03
CA SER A 40 -5.14 15.13 3.29
C SER A 40 -3.95 15.87 3.91
N GLU A 41 -3.78 15.79 5.23
CA GLU A 41 -2.78 16.54 5.98
C GLU A 41 -1.59 15.67 6.42
N GLY A 42 -1.86 14.48 6.96
CA GLY A 42 -0.85 13.58 7.50
C GLY A 42 -0.21 12.64 6.48
N MET A 43 -0.94 12.29 5.41
CA MET A 43 -0.52 11.30 4.41
C MET A 43 -0.19 11.94 3.05
N ARG A 44 0.48 13.09 3.07
CA ARG A 44 1.03 13.73 1.87
C ARG A 44 2.30 13.01 1.43
N ALA A 45 2.60 13.06 0.12
CA ALA A 45 3.87 12.56 -0.38
C ALA A 45 5.03 13.27 0.32
N GLY A 46 6.00 12.50 0.80
CA GLY A 46 7.14 13.01 1.56
C GLY A 46 6.88 13.28 3.05
N SER A 47 5.66 13.09 3.57
CA SER A 47 5.45 13.04 5.03
C SER A 47 6.16 11.82 5.61
N ASP A 48 6.56 11.88 6.89
CA ASP A 48 7.27 10.77 7.51
C ASP A 48 6.42 9.49 7.57
N GLY A 49 5.11 9.65 7.80
CA GLY A 49 4.15 8.53 7.71
C GLY A 49 4.09 7.91 6.32
N MET A 50 4.12 8.71 5.24
CA MET A 50 4.17 8.15 3.89
C MET A 50 5.52 7.54 3.54
N LYS A 51 6.65 8.09 4.02
CA LYS A 51 7.96 7.48 3.82
C LYS A 51 8.02 6.09 4.45
N GLU A 52 7.55 5.96 5.69
CA GLU A 52 7.49 4.69 6.39
C GLU A 52 6.58 3.69 5.67
N LEU A 53 5.36 4.13 5.28
CA LEU A 53 4.42 3.29 4.55
C LEU A 53 4.99 2.82 3.20
N THR A 54 5.59 3.73 2.44
CA THR A 54 6.20 3.42 1.12
C THR A 54 7.34 2.41 1.28
N ALA A 55 8.23 2.62 2.25
CA ALA A 55 9.32 1.69 2.53
C ALA A 55 8.80 0.29 2.88
N ARG A 56 7.73 0.22 3.68
CA ARG A 56 7.11 -1.06 4.05
C ARG A 56 6.44 -1.76 2.88
N ILE A 57 5.67 -1.03 2.06
CA ILE A 57 5.03 -1.59 0.86
C ILE A 57 6.08 -2.19 -0.08
N ASN A 58 7.16 -1.44 -0.35
CA ASN A 58 8.23 -1.90 -1.21
C ASN A 58 8.97 -3.13 -0.64
N ALA A 59 9.18 -3.19 0.67
CA ALA A 59 9.75 -4.37 1.33
C ALA A 59 8.85 -5.62 1.19
N ASP A 60 7.53 -5.44 1.30
CA ASP A 60 6.58 -6.55 1.14
C ASP A 60 6.45 -6.99 -0.33
N ILE A 61 6.52 -6.07 -1.29
CA ILE A 61 6.60 -6.38 -2.74
C ILE A 61 7.85 -7.21 -3.04
N ASP A 62 9.02 -6.78 -2.57
CA ASP A 62 10.28 -7.50 -2.76
C ASP A 62 10.22 -8.92 -2.18
N ARG A 63 9.67 -9.07 -0.96
CA ARG A 63 9.47 -10.38 -0.35
C ARG A 63 8.54 -11.26 -1.19
N ALA A 64 7.44 -10.72 -1.69
CA ALA A 64 6.48 -11.46 -2.51
C ALA A 64 7.09 -11.90 -3.85
N LEU A 65 7.88 -11.04 -4.48
CA LEU A 65 8.58 -11.36 -5.74
C LEU A 65 9.63 -12.46 -5.54
N LYS A 66 10.47 -12.35 -4.50
CA LYS A 66 11.45 -13.40 -4.17
C LYS A 66 10.81 -14.75 -3.90
N SER A 67 9.67 -14.76 -3.21
CA SER A 67 8.89 -15.99 -2.97
C SER A 67 8.38 -16.61 -4.28
N LYS A 68 7.89 -15.79 -5.21
CA LYS A 68 7.44 -16.25 -6.53
C LYS A 68 8.60 -16.75 -7.39
N GLU A 69 9.75 -16.06 -7.40
CA GLU A 69 10.95 -16.49 -8.11
C GLU A 69 11.43 -17.86 -7.60
N LYS A 70 11.51 -18.04 -6.27
CA LYS A 70 11.85 -19.32 -5.64
C LYS A 70 10.86 -20.42 -6.04
N SER A 71 9.55 -20.12 -6.02
CA SER A 71 8.50 -21.09 -6.38
C SER A 71 8.51 -21.45 -7.87
N ALA A 72 8.86 -20.51 -8.75
CA ALA A 72 8.98 -20.75 -10.19
C ALA A 72 10.16 -21.67 -10.52
N ILE A 73 11.27 -21.54 -9.79
CA ILE A 73 12.43 -22.44 -9.88
C ILE A 73 12.08 -23.83 -9.31
N MET A 74 11.27 -23.87 -8.25
CA MET A 74 10.88 -25.09 -7.53
C MET A 74 9.59 -25.70 -8.06
N LYS A 75 9.25 -25.51 -9.35
CA LYS A 75 8.20 -26.32 -9.99
C LYS A 75 8.70 -27.76 -10.02
N PRO A 76 8.01 -28.69 -9.34
CA PRO A 76 8.48 -30.06 -9.34
C PRO A 76 8.43 -30.65 -10.75
N ASP A 77 9.49 -31.32 -11.10
CA ASP A 77 9.78 -32.05 -12.33
C ASP A 77 9.16 -33.45 -12.36
N TRP A 78 8.32 -33.81 -11.38
CA TRP A 78 7.60 -35.08 -11.41
C TRP A 78 6.39 -35.03 -12.36
N ARG A 79 6.56 -35.70 -13.51
CA ARG A 79 5.50 -36.33 -14.30
C ARG A 79 4.95 -37.55 -13.57
#